data_AF-X1Q3K3-F1
#
_entry.id   AF-X1Q3K3-F1
#
_cell.length_a   1.000
_cell.length_b   1.000
_cell.length_c   1.000
_cell.angle_alpha   90.00
_cell.angle_beta   90.00
_cell.angle_gamma   90.00
#
_symmetry.space_group_name_H-M   'P 1'
#
loop_
_entity.id
_entity.type
_entity.pdbx_description
1 polymer ?
#
loop_
_entity_poly.entity_id
_entity_poly.type
_entity_poly.pdbx_seq_one_letter_code
_entity_poly.pdbx_strand_id
1 'polypeptide(L)'
;EPFDISDETLKRHGIPLKIWLGDNYTDLLAFLRLFEFHHYFQSPATIPVATQYCSFAKVKRRDREKWIATGLEEQHDTFNSLVWAVEHGINESCCKCGIFPEENRRIADFNLEFAYPLVILGGELMQAQMGKRGLVLKKVKHIRFLKNLYSSGKLLEYQIDVITEDYMSEYSSMVSKEMNQVAQLLTKHRKIITESADRIVGGLRGAKPETFYETLRSP
;
A
#
# COMPACT_ATOMS: atom_id res chain seq x y z
N GLU A 1 21.74 4.96 0.26
CA GLU A 1 21.40 3.55 0.03
C GLU A 1 20.16 3.50 -0.85
N PRO A 2 20.04 2.55 -1.79
CA PRO A 2 18.75 2.32 -2.43
C PRO A 2 17.74 2.03 -1.31
N PHE A 3 16.60 2.72 -1.34
CA PHE A 3 15.49 2.40 -0.46
C PHE A 3 15.12 0.94 -0.75
N ASP A 4 15.34 0.04 0.20
CA ASP A 4 14.95 -1.36 0.08
C ASP A 4 13.43 -1.40 0.29
N ILE A 5 12.69 -1.14 -0.79
CA ILE A 5 11.23 -1.12 -0.75
C ILE A 5 10.79 -2.58 -0.69
N SER A 6 10.35 -3.00 0.49
CA SER A 6 9.87 -4.36 0.69
C SER A 6 8.69 -4.67 -0.24
N ASP A 7 8.55 -5.93 -0.66
CA ASP A 7 7.41 -6.41 -1.47
C ASP A 7 6.03 -6.18 -0.81
N GLU A 8 6.02 -5.82 0.48
CA GLU A 8 4.84 -5.52 1.28
C GLU A 8 4.37 -4.07 1.21
N THR A 9 5.09 -3.16 0.56
CA THR A 9 4.75 -1.73 0.54
C THR A 9 3.41 -1.47 -0.17
N LEU A 10 3.11 -2.17 -1.26
CA LEU A 10 1.82 -2.11 -1.95
C LEU A 10 0.91 -3.26 -1.49
N LYS A 11 -0.05 -2.93 -0.62
CA LYS A 11 -1.02 -3.89 -0.11
C LYS A 11 -1.96 -4.32 -1.22
N ARG A 12 -2.05 -5.64 -1.40
CA ARG A 12 -2.83 -6.29 -2.45
C ARG A 12 -3.37 -7.63 -1.94
N HIS A 13 -4.46 -8.07 -2.54
CA HIS A 13 -4.98 -9.42 -2.37
C HIS A 13 -5.57 -9.93 -3.68
N GLY A 14 -5.81 -11.24 -3.74
CA GLY A 14 -6.29 -11.87 -4.96
C GLY A 14 -5.45 -13.02 -5.48
N ILE A 15 -5.70 -13.41 -6.73
CA ILE A 15 -4.90 -14.41 -7.45
C ILE A 15 -4.65 -13.93 -8.89
N PRO A 16 -3.42 -14.11 -9.40
CA PRO A 16 -2.24 -14.64 -8.71
C PRO A 16 -1.41 -13.54 -8.04
N LEU A 17 -0.95 -13.77 -6.81
CA LEU A 17 0.05 -12.89 -6.16
C LEU A 17 1.50 -13.25 -6.56
N LYS A 18 1.71 -14.46 -7.10
CA LYS A 18 2.99 -14.94 -7.61
C LYS A 18 2.83 -15.49 -9.02
N ILE A 19 3.84 -15.29 -9.85
CA ILE A 19 3.88 -15.74 -11.24
C ILE A 19 4.87 -16.88 -11.39
N TRP A 20 4.42 -17.99 -11.96
CA TRP A 20 5.26 -19.15 -12.25
C TRP A 20 6.00 -18.96 -13.57
N LEU A 21 7.33 -18.92 -13.51
CA LEU A 21 8.20 -18.76 -14.68
C LEU A 21 9.16 -19.96 -14.77
N GLY A 22 8.76 -20.97 -15.54
CA GLY A 22 9.58 -22.17 -15.76
C GLY A 22 9.59 -23.09 -14.54
N ASP A 23 10.50 -22.84 -13.61
CA ASP A 23 10.77 -23.67 -12.42
C ASP A 23 10.68 -22.91 -11.08
N ASN A 24 10.43 -21.60 -11.12
CA ASN A 24 10.38 -20.76 -9.92
C ASN A 24 9.17 -19.82 -9.95
N TYR A 25 8.73 -19.42 -8.75
CA TYR A 25 7.80 -18.32 -8.58
C TYR A 25 8.56 -16.98 -8.51
N THR A 26 7.98 -15.95 -9.10
CA THR A 26 8.36 -14.55 -8.91
C THR A 26 7.17 -13.77 -8.38
N ASP A 27 7.41 -12.68 -7.66
CA ASP A 27 6.34 -11.80 -7.20
C ASP A 27 5.59 -11.14 -8.38
N LEU A 28 4.28 -10.96 -8.26
CA LEU A 28 3.47 -10.30 -9.28
C LEU A 28 3.97 -8.88 -9.58
N LEU A 29 4.36 -8.11 -8.56
CA LEU A 29 4.77 -6.71 -8.75
C LEU A 29 6.11 -6.61 -9.48
N ALA A 30 7.03 -7.51 -9.15
CA ALA A 30 8.30 -7.64 -9.85
C ALA A 30 8.07 -8.05 -11.31
N PHE A 31 7.21 -9.05 -11.56
CA PHE A 31 6.86 -9.50 -12.91
C PHE A 31 6.24 -8.39 -13.77
N LEU A 32 5.31 -7.61 -13.19
CA LEU A 32 4.69 -6.47 -13.87
C LEU A 32 5.58 -5.22 -13.87
N ARG A 33 6.76 -5.26 -13.24
CA ARG A 33 7.70 -4.13 -13.11
C ARG A 33 7.02 -2.87 -12.55
N LEU A 34 6.17 -3.02 -11.53
CA LEU A 34 5.45 -1.87 -10.96
C LEU A 34 6.38 -0.81 -10.40
N PHE A 35 7.60 -1.20 -9.99
CA PHE A 35 8.62 -0.27 -9.51
C PHE A 35 9.01 0.83 -10.52
N GLU A 36 8.66 0.67 -11.80
CA GLU A 36 9.01 1.63 -12.86
C GLU A 36 8.02 2.77 -13.00
N PHE A 37 6.78 2.60 -12.54
CA PHE A 37 5.73 3.58 -12.79
C PHE A 37 4.82 3.85 -11.60
N HIS A 38 4.63 2.89 -10.70
CA HIS A 38 3.68 2.99 -9.62
C HIS A 38 4.22 3.88 -8.48
N HIS A 39 3.43 4.87 -8.05
CA HIS A 39 3.87 5.94 -7.15
C HIS A 39 4.40 5.46 -5.79
N TYR A 40 3.95 4.31 -5.29
CA TYR A 40 4.51 3.71 -4.07
C TYR A 40 5.99 3.37 -4.19
N PHE A 41 6.49 3.14 -5.40
CA PHE A 41 7.90 2.82 -5.67
C PHE A 41 8.70 4.01 -6.18
N GLN A 42 8.07 5.17 -6.36
CA GLN A 42 8.78 6.36 -6.81
C GLN A 42 9.82 6.79 -5.76
N SER A 43 10.89 7.41 -6.24
CA SER A 43 11.93 7.94 -5.35
C SER A 43 11.36 8.97 -4.37
N PRO A 44 11.88 9.03 -3.12
CA PRO A 44 11.57 10.10 -2.17
C PRO A 44 11.80 11.53 -2.70
N ALA A 45 12.60 11.68 -3.76
CA ALA A 45 12.80 12.95 -4.45
C ALA A 45 11.55 13.41 -5.24
N THR A 46 10.70 12.48 -5.65
CA THR A 46 9.46 12.76 -6.39
C THR A 46 8.29 12.93 -5.41
N ILE A 47 8.07 11.93 -4.56
CA ILE A 47 7.06 11.98 -3.51
C ILE A 47 7.77 11.78 -2.16
N PRO A 48 7.83 12.80 -1.29
CA PRO A 48 8.47 12.69 0.00
C PRO A 48 7.91 11.54 0.83
N VAL A 49 8.79 10.89 1.60
CA VAL A 49 8.42 9.85 2.57
C VAL A 49 8.60 10.40 3.98
N ALA A 50 7.60 10.24 4.83
CA ALA A 50 7.64 10.62 6.23
C ALA A 50 7.40 9.40 7.12
N THR A 51 8.14 9.29 8.22
CA THR A 51 7.96 8.22 9.24
C THR A 51 7.34 8.76 10.54
N GLN A 52 7.21 10.08 10.63
CA GLN A 52 6.67 10.80 11.79
C GLN A 52 5.73 11.90 11.30
N TYR A 53 4.75 12.22 12.13
CA TYR A 53 3.85 13.35 11.92
C TYR A 53 3.76 14.17 13.21
N CYS A 54 3.40 15.43 13.07
CA CYS A 54 3.11 16.33 14.19
C CYS A 54 1.91 17.19 13.80
N SER A 55 1.06 17.47 14.78
CA SER A 55 0.09 18.54 14.70
C SER A 55 0.65 19.83 15.27
N PHE A 56 0.08 20.96 14.88
CA PHE A 56 0.42 22.25 15.45
C PHE A 56 -0.83 22.89 16.04
N ALA A 57 -0.75 23.30 17.30
CA ALA A 57 -1.82 23.99 18.00
C ALA A 57 -1.32 25.31 18.56
N LYS A 58 -2.17 26.34 18.54
CA LYS A 58 -1.92 27.59 19.25
C LYS A 58 -2.21 27.38 20.73
N VAL A 59 -1.23 27.69 21.58
CA VAL A 59 -1.43 27.75 23.02
C VAL A 59 -1.20 29.17 23.50
N LYS A 60 -2.15 29.68 24.29
CA LYS A 60 -2.02 30.96 24.99
C LYS A 60 -1.24 30.75 26.29
N ARG A 61 -0.10 31.42 26.44
CA ARG A 61 0.63 31.51 27.70
C ARG A 61 0.95 32.97 28.00
N ARG A 62 0.44 33.49 29.13
CA ARG A 62 0.76 34.82 29.69
C ARG A 62 0.84 35.90 28.59
N ASP A 63 -0.26 36.11 27.89
CA ASP A 63 -0.45 37.15 26.85
C ASP A 63 0.29 36.98 25.52
N ARG A 64 0.84 35.79 25.24
CA ARG A 64 1.39 35.47 23.91
C ARG A 64 0.77 34.18 23.35
N GLU A 65 0.33 34.23 22.10
CA GLU A 65 0.02 33.04 21.31
C GLU A 65 1.32 32.44 20.78
N LYS A 66 1.55 31.17 21.09
CA LYS A 66 2.66 30.40 20.52
C LYS A 66 2.11 29.15 19.86
N TRP A 67 2.59 28.86 18.66
CA TRP A 67 2.42 27.56 18.06
C TRP A 67 3.33 26.56 18.76
N ILE A 68 2.78 25.43 19.17
CA ILE A 68 3.55 24.29 19.66
C ILE A 68 3.22 23.07 18.82
N ALA A 69 4.22 22.21 18.62
CA ALA A 69 4.01 20.90 18.05
C ALA A 69 3.34 20.00 19.10
N THR A 70 2.30 19.27 18.69
CA THR A 70 1.57 18.32 19.52
C THR A 70 1.47 16.98 18.80
N GLY A 71 1.63 15.88 19.54
CA GLY A 71 1.23 14.56 19.07
C GLY A 71 -0.24 14.38 19.43
N LEU A 72 -1.14 14.76 18.51
CA LEU A 72 -2.57 14.51 18.70
C LEU A 72 -2.83 13.01 18.55
N GLU A 73 -3.42 12.42 19.59
CA GLU A 73 -3.75 10.99 19.64
C GLU A 73 -4.78 10.62 18.58
N GLU A 74 -5.69 11.55 18.24
CA GLU A 74 -6.72 11.33 17.22
C GLU A 74 -6.12 11.06 15.83
N GLN A 75 -4.99 11.68 15.50
CA GLN A 75 -4.28 11.39 14.25
C GLN A 75 -3.61 10.02 14.29
N HIS A 76 -3.11 9.60 15.45
CA HIS A 76 -2.55 8.27 15.65
C HIS A 76 -3.61 7.20 15.38
N ASP A 77 -4.79 7.41 15.98
CA ASP A 77 -5.93 6.52 15.86
C ASP A 77 -6.44 6.47 14.43
N THR A 78 -6.41 7.59 13.70
CA THR A 78 -6.75 7.63 12.27
C THR A 78 -5.84 6.71 11.45
N PHE A 79 -4.52 6.82 11.61
CA PHE A 79 -3.58 5.96 10.87
C PHE A 79 -3.74 4.47 11.25
N ASN A 80 -3.90 4.17 12.54
CA ASN A 80 -4.11 2.78 12.98
C ASN A 80 -5.43 2.22 12.46
N SER A 81 -6.51 3.01 12.47
CA SER A 81 -7.81 2.61 11.96
C SER A 81 -7.78 2.34 10.46
N LEU A 82 -7.03 3.14 9.68
CA LEU A 82 -6.82 2.89 8.26
C LEU A 82 -6.06 1.57 8.02
N VAL A 83 -5.01 1.31 8.80
CA VAL A 83 -4.28 0.04 8.73
C VAL A 83 -5.21 -1.15 9.04
N TRP A 84 -6.02 -1.06 10.09
CA TRP A 84 -6.99 -2.09 10.42
C TRP A 84 -8.06 -2.27 9.35
N ALA A 85 -8.54 -1.18 8.73
CA ALA A 85 -9.49 -1.24 7.64
C ALA A 85 -8.92 -1.94 6.41
N VAL A 86 -7.65 -1.67 6.06
CA VAL A 86 -6.94 -2.34 4.97
C VAL A 86 -6.80 -3.84 5.26
N GLU A 87 -6.32 -4.20 6.45
CA GLU A 87 -6.16 -5.61 6.84
C GLU A 87 -7.52 -6.33 6.91
N HIS A 88 -8.55 -5.66 7.41
CA HIS A 88 -9.90 -6.21 7.44
C HIS A 88 -10.43 -6.44 6.02
N GLY A 89 -10.30 -5.46 5.11
CA GLY A 89 -10.73 -5.60 3.72
C GLY A 89 -9.99 -6.72 2.97
N ILE A 90 -8.68 -6.84 3.20
CA ILE A 90 -7.87 -7.94 2.69
C ILE A 90 -8.37 -9.28 3.20
N ASN A 91 -8.54 -9.42 4.52
CA ASN A 91 -8.98 -10.67 5.15
C ASN A 91 -10.40 -11.06 4.71
N GLU A 92 -11.31 -10.09 4.70
CA GLU A 92 -12.70 -10.30 4.30
C GLU A 92 -12.78 -10.76 2.84
N SER A 93 -12.03 -10.11 1.94
CA SER A 93 -11.98 -10.50 0.54
C SER A 93 -11.37 -11.89 0.38
N CYS A 94 -10.29 -12.23 1.09
CA CYS A 94 -9.73 -13.58 1.03
C CYS A 94 -10.73 -14.66 1.50
N CYS A 95 -11.52 -14.36 2.53
CA CYS A 95 -12.58 -15.25 3.03
C CYS A 95 -13.78 -15.33 2.07
N LYS A 96 -14.17 -14.23 1.44
CA LYS A 96 -15.36 -14.13 0.57
C LYS A 96 -15.12 -14.53 -0.87
N CYS A 97 -13.92 -14.32 -1.42
CA CYS A 97 -13.65 -14.45 -2.86
C CYS A 97 -13.75 -15.87 -3.41
N GLY A 98 -14.15 -16.88 -2.61
CA GLY A 98 -14.29 -18.24 -3.13
C GLY A 98 -13.01 -18.69 -3.83
N ILE A 99 -11.86 -18.25 -3.32
CA ILE A 99 -10.54 -18.65 -3.81
C ILE A 99 -10.39 -20.19 -3.77
N PHE A 100 -11.25 -20.84 -2.97
CA PHE A 100 -11.63 -22.22 -3.15
C PHE A 100 -12.58 -22.33 -4.34
N PRO A 101 -12.10 -22.68 -5.55
CA PRO A 101 -13.05 -23.16 -6.54
C PRO A 101 -13.81 -24.31 -5.87
N GLU A 102 -15.12 -24.18 -5.74
CA GLU A 102 -15.97 -25.36 -5.75
C GLU A 102 -15.44 -26.25 -6.89
N GLU A 103 -15.27 -27.56 -6.63
CA GLU A 103 -14.35 -28.50 -7.32
C GLU A 103 -14.29 -28.44 -8.87
N ASN A 104 -15.20 -27.72 -9.53
CA ASN A 104 -15.35 -27.65 -10.97
C ASN A 104 -15.41 -26.23 -11.59
N ARG A 105 -15.20 -25.13 -10.84
CA ARG A 105 -15.10 -23.79 -11.47
C ARG A 105 -13.66 -23.49 -11.89
N ARG A 106 -13.43 -23.33 -13.19
CA ARG A 106 -12.26 -22.59 -13.69
C ARG A 106 -12.34 -21.18 -13.11
N ILE A 107 -11.20 -20.62 -12.70
CA ILE A 107 -11.09 -19.20 -12.35
C ILE A 107 -11.37 -18.42 -13.63
N ALA A 108 -12.63 -18.03 -13.83
CA ALA A 108 -13.04 -17.30 -15.03
C ALA A 108 -12.45 -15.88 -15.01
N ASP A 109 -12.24 -15.32 -13.82
CA ASP A 109 -11.85 -13.93 -13.61
C ASP A 109 -10.72 -13.84 -12.57
N PHE A 110 -9.65 -13.12 -12.92
CA PHE A 110 -8.65 -12.69 -11.95
C PHE A 110 -9.28 -11.64 -11.05
N ASN A 111 -9.31 -11.88 -9.74
CA ASN A 111 -9.67 -10.85 -8.79
C ASN A 111 -8.40 -10.33 -8.13
N LEU A 112 -7.77 -9.30 -8.70
CA LEU A 112 -6.64 -8.61 -8.10
C LEU A 112 -7.11 -7.24 -7.62
N GLU A 113 -6.93 -6.99 -6.32
CA GLU A 113 -7.31 -5.74 -5.69
C GLU A 113 -6.10 -5.12 -5.01
N PHE A 114 -5.94 -3.81 -5.20
CA PHE A 114 -4.87 -2.98 -4.64
C PHE A 114 -5.47 -2.00 -3.64
N ALA A 115 -4.93 -1.95 -2.43
CA ALA A 115 -5.41 -1.10 -1.36
C ALA A 115 -4.51 0.13 -1.18
N TYR A 116 -5.11 1.32 -1.32
CA TYR A 116 -4.45 2.62 -1.18
C TYR A 116 -5.03 3.36 0.03
N PRO A 117 -4.53 3.12 1.26
CA PRO A 117 -4.97 3.90 2.41
C PRO A 117 -4.60 5.37 2.20
N LEU A 118 -5.61 6.24 2.30
CA LEU A 118 -5.51 7.65 1.96
C LEU A 118 -6.05 8.52 3.08
N VAL A 119 -5.29 9.55 3.46
CA VAL A 119 -5.71 10.65 4.33
C VAL A 119 -5.79 11.92 3.50
N ILE A 120 -6.95 12.58 3.54
CA ILE A 120 -7.18 13.86 2.86
C ILE A 120 -7.23 14.96 3.92
N LEU A 121 -6.38 15.98 3.77
CA LEU A 121 -6.32 17.11 4.67
C LEU A 121 -7.05 18.32 4.07
N GLY A 122 -8.01 18.87 4.81
CA GLY A 122 -8.67 20.14 4.51
C GLY A 122 -7.83 21.39 4.82
N GLY A 123 -6.49 21.25 4.85
CA GLY A 123 -5.57 22.29 5.29
C GLY A 123 -4.19 22.14 4.66
N GLU A 124 -3.19 22.81 5.22
CA GLU A 124 -1.82 22.75 4.69
C GLU A 124 -1.10 21.48 5.13
N LEU A 125 -0.44 20.82 4.18
CA LEU A 125 0.49 19.73 4.45
C LEU A 125 1.93 20.26 4.35
N MET A 126 2.69 20.06 5.43
CA MET A 126 4.05 20.55 5.54
C MET A 126 5.02 19.37 5.70
N GLN A 127 5.97 19.26 4.78
CA GLN A 127 7.13 18.38 4.94
C GLN A 127 8.15 19.07 5.84
N ALA A 128 8.58 18.37 6.89
CA ALA A 128 9.63 18.82 7.79
C ALA A 128 10.91 18.01 7.54
N GLN A 129 12.03 18.68 7.28
CA GLN A 129 13.33 18.03 7.05
C GLN A 129 14.44 18.77 7.78
N MET A 130 15.37 18.02 8.40
CA MET A 130 16.55 18.61 9.00
C MET A 130 17.56 18.98 7.90
N GLY A 131 17.87 20.27 7.76
CA GLY A 131 18.91 20.79 6.89
C GLY A 131 20.17 21.19 7.66
N LYS A 132 21.20 21.63 6.93
CA LYS A 132 22.49 22.08 7.54
C LYS A 132 22.33 23.25 8.53
N ARG A 133 21.28 24.07 8.36
CA ARG A 133 20.99 25.26 9.18
C ARG A 133 19.80 25.07 10.12
N GLY A 134 19.37 23.82 10.33
CA GLY A 134 18.22 23.49 11.16
C GLY A 134 17.01 23.00 10.37
N LEU A 135 15.84 23.02 11.02
CA LEU A 135 14.59 22.51 10.50
C LEU A 135 14.08 23.36 9.33
N VAL A 136 13.84 22.72 8.18
CA VAL A 136 13.20 23.32 7.01
C VAL A 136 11.80 22.76 6.88
N LEU A 137 10.82 23.66 6.77
CA LEU A 137 9.44 23.33 6.50
C LEU A 137 9.11 23.69 5.05
N LYS A 138 8.57 22.74 4.30
CA LYS A 138 8.16 22.93 2.90
C LYS A 138 6.70 22.54 2.75
N LYS A 139 5.90 23.44 2.18
CA LYS A 139 4.53 23.10 1.79
C LYS A 139 4.57 22.09 0.64
N VAL A 140 3.82 21.00 0.80
CA VAL A 140 3.67 19.95 -0.20
C VAL A 140 2.20 19.57 -0.31
N LYS A 141 1.85 18.88 -1.38
CA LYS A 141 0.47 18.45 -1.64
C LYS A 141 0.25 16.95 -1.42
N HIS A 142 1.34 16.19 -1.38
CA HIS A 142 1.35 14.75 -1.26
C HIS A 142 2.61 14.29 -0.52
N ILE A 143 2.43 13.45 0.49
CA ILE A 143 3.49 12.74 1.20
C ILE A 143 3.06 11.27 1.32
N ARG A 144 4.02 10.35 1.23
CA ARG A 144 3.86 8.96 1.64
C ARG A 144 4.24 8.83 3.11
N PHE A 145 3.29 8.51 3.97
CA PHE A 145 3.53 8.23 5.37
C PHE A 145 3.77 6.74 5.59
N LEU A 146 4.94 6.40 6.13
CA LEU A 146 5.36 5.04 6.41
C LEU A 146 5.03 4.69 7.86
N LYS A 147 4.10 3.76 8.04
CA LYS A 147 3.62 3.29 9.33
C LYS A 147 4.07 1.86 9.58
N ASN A 148 4.89 1.72 10.61
CA ASN A 148 5.33 0.42 11.10
C ASN A 148 4.39 -0.10 12.20
N LEU A 149 4.02 -1.38 12.09
CA LEU A 149 3.21 -2.11 13.05
C LEU A 149 3.85 -3.47 13.34
N TYR A 150 4.08 -3.78 14.62
CA TYR A 150 4.49 -5.13 15.01
C TYR A 150 3.25 -5.99 15.22
N SER A 151 3.14 -7.10 14.50
CA SER A 151 2.05 -8.07 14.62
C SER A 151 2.60 -9.49 14.54
N SER A 152 2.24 -10.34 15.51
CA SER A 152 2.66 -11.75 15.56
C SER A 152 4.17 -11.97 15.37
N GLY A 153 5.00 -11.10 15.96
CA GLY A 153 6.46 -11.16 15.85
C GLY A 153 7.05 -10.71 14.51
N LYS A 154 6.22 -10.22 13.58
CA LYS A 154 6.65 -9.64 12.31
C LYS A 154 6.48 -8.13 12.31
N LEU A 155 7.44 -7.43 11.71
CA LEU A 155 7.33 -6.00 11.42
C LEU A 155 6.56 -5.86 10.10
N LEU A 156 5.37 -5.29 10.18
CA LEU A 156 4.54 -4.95 9.03
C LEU A 156 4.72 -3.47 8.71
N GLU A 157 4.94 -3.17 7.44
CA GLU A 157 5.07 -1.82 6.93
C GLU A 157 3.83 -1.46 6.10
N TYR A 158 3.25 -0.29 6.37
CA TYR A 158 2.12 0.25 5.62
C TYR A 158 2.49 1.62 5.09
N GLN A 159 2.23 1.83 3.80
CA GLN A 159 2.36 3.13 3.19
C GLN A 159 0.99 3.76 3.02
N ILE A 160 0.82 4.94 3.62
CA ILE A 160 -0.43 5.72 3.63
C ILE A 160 -0.17 7.01 2.89
N ASP A 161 -0.95 7.30 1.86
CA ASP A 161 -0.86 8.60 1.22
C ASP A 161 -1.55 9.65 2.06
N VAL A 162 -0.86 10.79 2.24
CA VAL A 162 -1.41 11.97 2.87
C VAL A 162 -1.41 13.07 1.83
N ILE A 163 -2.60 13.52 1.44
CA ILE A 163 -2.78 14.54 0.41
C ILE A 163 -3.54 15.75 0.95
N THR A 164 -3.36 16.89 0.29
CA THR A 164 -4.26 18.04 0.47
C THR A 164 -5.50 17.87 -0.40
N GLU A 165 -6.63 18.44 0.02
CA GLU A 165 -7.89 18.35 -0.73
C GLU A 165 -7.77 18.85 -2.19
N ASP A 166 -7.00 19.92 -2.42
CA ASP A 166 -6.75 20.48 -3.75
C ASP A 166 -5.91 19.57 -4.66
N TYR A 167 -5.29 18.52 -4.12
CA TYR A 167 -4.52 17.52 -4.87
C TYR A 167 -5.35 16.30 -5.28
N MET A 168 -6.59 16.17 -4.79
CA MET A 168 -7.41 14.96 -4.96
C MET A 168 -7.64 14.59 -6.44
N SER A 169 -7.83 15.58 -7.31
CA SER A 169 -8.00 15.35 -8.76
C SER A 169 -6.72 14.82 -9.41
N GLU A 170 -5.56 15.39 -9.06
CA GLU A 170 -4.25 14.94 -9.56
C GLU A 170 -3.93 13.53 -9.05
N TYR A 171 -4.17 13.27 -7.77
CA TYR A 171 -4.00 11.95 -7.15
C TYR A 171 -4.88 10.88 -7.82
N SER A 172 -6.17 11.17 -8.02
CA SER A 172 -7.09 10.23 -8.68
C SER A 172 -6.69 9.95 -10.13
N SER A 173 -6.18 10.97 -10.84
CA SER A 173 -5.64 10.81 -12.20
C SER A 173 -4.39 9.93 -12.22
N MET A 174 -3.49 10.11 -11.26
CA MET A 174 -2.29 9.30 -11.09
C MET A 174 -2.64 7.83 -10.85
N VAL A 175 -3.48 7.52 -9.85
CA VAL A 175 -3.90 6.14 -9.54
C VAL A 175 -4.61 5.51 -10.74
N SER A 176 -5.49 6.25 -11.43
CA SER A 176 -6.18 5.75 -12.63
C SER A 176 -5.22 5.39 -13.76
N LYS A 177 -4.18 6.22 -14.00
CA LYS A 177 -3.15 5.93 -15.01
C LYS A 177 -2.37 4.66 -14.66
N GLU A 178 -2.00 4.50 -13.40
CA GLU A 178 -1.30 3.30 -12.92
C GLU A 178 -2.16 2.04 -13.06
N MET A 179 -3.43 2.08 -12.66
CA MET A 179 -4.35 0.94 -12.81
C MET A 179 -4.59 0.58 -14.27
N ASN A 180 -4.67 1.56 -15.16
CA ASN A 180 -4.74 1.30 -16.59
C ASN A 180 -3.47 0.61 -17.13
N GLN A 181 -2.28 1.02 -16.66
CA GLN A 181 -1.03 0.37 -17.03
C GLN A 181 -0.94 -1.05 -16.48
N VAL A 182 -1.34 -1.27 -15.23
CA VAL A 182 -1.45 -2.61 -14.63
C VAL A 182 -2.38 -3.48 -15.47
N ALA A 183 -3.59 -3.01 -15.80
CA ALA A 183 -4.55 -3.76 -16.61
C ALA A 183 -4.00 -4.10 -18.01
N GLN A 184 -3.29 -3.18 -18.65
CA GLN A 184 -2.62 -3.44 -19.94
C GLN A 184 -1.55 -4.53 -19.81
N LEU A 185 -0.73 -4.50 -18.76
CA LEU A 185 0.29 -5.51 -18.52
C LEU A 185 -0.32 -6.88 -18.18
N LEU A 186 -1.36 -6.91 -17.34
CA LEU A 186 -2.12 -8.13 -17.05
C LEU A 186 -2.71 -8.74 -18.34
N THR A 187 -3.28 -7.90 -19.21
CA THR A 187 -3.83 -8.33 -20.50
C THR A 187 -2.74 -8.87 -21.42
N LYS A 188 -1.61 -8.16 -21.53
CA LYS A 188 -0.45 -8.56 -22.33
C LYS A 188 0.11 -9.91 -21.89
N HIS A 189 0.14 -10.17 -20.58
CA HIS A 189 0.70 -11.38 -19.97
C HIS A 189 -0.36 -12.40 -19.56
N ARG A 190 -1.60 -12.28 -20.05
CA ARG A 190 -2.76 -13.08 -19.61
C ARG A 190 -2.50 -14.57 -19.55
N LYS A 191 -1.84 -15.14 -20.56
CA LYS A 191 -1.55 -16.59 -20.63
C LYS A 191 -0.71 -17.05 -19.43
N ILE A 192 0.41 -16.40 -19.19
CA ILE A 192 1.34 -16.72 -18.09
C ILE A 192 0.64 -16.56 -16.73
N ILE A 193 -0.13 -15.49 -16.58
CA ILE A 193 -0.88 -15.20 -15.35
C ILE A 193 -1.96 -16.26 -15.11
N THR A 194 -2.69 -16.68 -16.15
CA THR A 194 -3.70 -17.75 -16.06
C THR A 194 -3.05 -19.06 -15.63
N GLU A 195 -1.97 -19.47 -16.31
CA GLU A 195 -1.25 -20.71 -16.00
C GLU A 195 -0.67 -20.70 -14.57
N SER A 196 -0.19 -19.54 -14.11
CA SER A 196 0.30 -19.36 -12.74
C SER A 196 -0.83 -19.49 -11.72
N ALA A 197 -1.98 -18.85 -11.98
CA ALA A 197 -3.17 -18.96 -11.13
C ALA A 197 -3.67 -20.40 -11.05
N ASP A 198 -3.76 -21.11 -12.19
CA ASP A 198 -4.16 -22.52 -12.25
C ASP A 198 -3.21 -23.42 -11.47
N ARG A 199 -1.89 -23.19 -11.54
CA ARG A 199 -0.89 -23.94 -10.76
C ARG A 199 -1.02 -23.70 -9.27
N ILE A 200 -1.14 -22.44 -8.87
CA ILE A 200 -1.33 -22.06 -7.46
C ILE A 200 -2.57 -22.75 -6.90
N VAL A 201 -3.70 -22.64 -7.61
CA VAL A 201 -4.96 -23.23 -7.16
C VAL A 201 -4.92 -24.77 -7.22
N GLY A 202 -4.29 -25.35 -8.24
CA GLY A 202 -4.09 -26.79 -8.34
C GLY A 202 -3.25 -27.37 -7.19
N GLY A 203 -2.17 -26.68 -6.80
CA GLY A 203 -1.32 -27.06 -5.67
C GLY A 203 -1.98 -26.90 -4.30
N LEU A 204 -3.05 -26.11 -4.21
CA LEU A 204 -3.76 -25.80 -2.97
C LEU A 204 -5.07 -26.57 -2.82
N ARG A 205 -5.40 -27.47 -3.76
CA ARG A 205 -6.55 -28.38 -3.63
C ARG A 205 -6.41 -29.23 -2.36
N GLY A 206 -7.36 -29.06 -1.42
CA GLY A 206 -7.38 -29.76 -0.13
C GLY A 206 -6.67 -29.04 1.02
N ALA A 207 -6.04 -27.88 0.77
CA ALA A 207 -5.50 -27.03 1.83
C ALA A 207 -6.61 -26.31 2.60
N LYS A 208 -6.36 -25.98 3.87
CA LYS A 208 -7.30 -25.17 4.67
C LYS A 208 -7.23 -23.69 4.26
N PRO A 209 -8.34 -22.93 4.32
CA PRO A 209 -8.38 -21.49 4.05
C PRO A 209 -7.29 -20.66 4.71
N GLU A 210 -6.99 -20.96 5.97
CA GLU A 210 -6.00 -20.21 6.74
C GLU A 210 -4.58 -20.44 6.22
N THR A 211 -4.28 -21.67 5.78
CA THR A 211 -2.97 -22.03 5.21
C THR A 211 -2.76 -21.47 3.80
N PHE A 212 -3.85 -21.20 3.07
CA PHE A 212 -3.81 -20.69 1.71
C PHE A 212 -3.15 -19.30 1.66
N TYR A 213 -3.59 -18.40 2.53
CA TYR A 213 -3.13 -17.01 2.50
C TYR A 213 -1.67 -16.87 2.96
N GLU A 214 -1.29 -17.62 3.99
CA GLU A 214 0.09 -17.70 4.44
C GLU A 214 1.01 -18.26 3.35
N THR A 215 0.55 -19.23 2.57
CA THR A 215 1.31 -19.81 1.46
C THR A 215 1.50 -18.81 0.30
N LEU A 216 0.49 -17.99 0.00
CA LEU A 216 0.61 -16.96 -1.03
C LEU A 216 1.55 -15.82 -0.64
N ARG A 217 1.61 -15.47 0.65
CA ARG A 217 2.45 -14.38 1.17
C ARG A 217 3.84 -14.81 1.60
N SER A 218 4.06 -16.09 1.87
CA SER A 218 5.41 -16.61 2.19
C SER A 218 6.31 -16.45 0.97
N PRO A 219 7.60 -16.08 1.10
CA PRO A 219 8.53 -15.93 -0.03
C PRO A 219 8.59 -17.15 -0.95
#